data_AF-A0AAW7YHE8-F1
#
_entry.id   AF-A0AAW7YHE8-F1
#
_cell.length_a   1.000
_cell.length_b   1.000
_cell.length_c   1.000
_cell.angle_alpha   90.00
_cell.angle_beta   90.00
_cell.angle_gamma   90.00
#
_symmetry.space_group_name_H-M   'P 1'
#
loop_
_entity.id
_entity.type
_entity.pdbx_description
1 polymer ?
#
loop_
_entity_poly.entity_id
_entity_poly.type
_entity_poly.pdbx_seq_one_letter_code
_entity_poly.pdbx_strand_id
1 'polypeptide(L)' 'MNTSAGLKWIDSLEIALDLIELYPDVDPLTLNFTDLRQWVLDLERFNDDPAHCGERVLEAIQLAWIDEAD' A
#
# COMPACT_ATOMS: atom_id res chain seq x y z
N MET A 1 -23.81 2.86 -8.37
CA MET A 1 -22.40 2.41 -8.51
C MET A 1 -21.64 3.15 -7.43
N ASN A 2 -21.55 2.56 -6.25
CA ASN A 2 -20.80 3.15 -5.12
C ASN A 2 -19.40 2.52 -5.22
N THR A 3 -18.28 3.23 -5.16
CA THR A 3 -17.91 4.23 -4.17
C THR A 3 -16.77 5.13 -4.67
N SER A 4 -16.98 6.44 -4.75
CA SER A 4 -15.91 7.45 -4.84
C SER A 4 -15.21 7.65 -3.48
N ALA A 5 -14.86 6.56 -2.79
CA ALA A 5 -14.18 6.62 -1.50
C ALA A 5 -12.71 6.22 -1.74
N GLY A 6 -11.78 7.16 -1.57
CA GLY A 6 -10.34 6.92 -1.72
C GLY A 6 -9.83 5.82 -0.77
N LEU A 7 -8.66 5.28 -1.07
CA LEU A 7 -8.08 4.13 -0.38
C LEU A 7 -7.93 4.40 1.12
N LYS A 8 -8.21 3.36 1.88
CA LYS A 8 -7.98 3.28 3.32
C LYS A 8 -6.83 2.33 3.59
N TRP A 9 -6.22 2.47 4.76
CA TRP A 9 -5.14 1.57 5.19
C TRP A 9 -5.52 0.09 5.15
N ILE A 10 -6.81 -0.22 5.34
CA ILE A 10 -7.34 -1.58 5.31
C ILE A 10 -7.45 -2.17 3.90
N ASP A 11 -7.35 -1.35 2.85
CA ASP A 11 -7.46 -1.77 1.45
C ASP A 11 -6.11 -2.29 0.93
N SER A 12 -5.51 -3.24 1.65
CA SER A 12 -4.10 -3.62 1.47
C SER A 12 -3.77 -4.12 0.07
N LEU A 13 -4.68 -4.88 -0.56
CA LEU A 13 -4.52 -5.35 -1.94
C LEU A 13 -4.54 -4.20 -2.94
N GLU A 14 -5.52 -3.30 -2.85
CA GLU A 14 -5.63 -2.16 -3.75
C GLU A 14 -4.43 -1.22 -3.62
N ILE A 15 -3.95 -1.00 -2.40
CA ILE A 15 -2.72 -0.24 -2.16
C ILE A 15 -1.52 -0.94 -2.82
N ALA A 16 -1.38 -2.26 -2.64
CA ALA A 16 -0.28 -3.02 -3.23
C ALA A 16 -0.28 -2.95 -4.77
N LEU A 17 -1.44 -3.08 -5.41
CA LEU A 17 -1.56 -2.98 -6.87
C LEU A 17 -1.10 -1.61 -7.40
N ASP A 18 -1.52 -0.52 -6.75
CA ASP A 18 -1.04 0.83 -7.10
C ASP A 18 0.48 0.94 -6.99
N LEU A 19 1.04 0.38 -5.92
CA LEU A 19 2.48 0.43 -5.69
C LEU A 19 3.25 -0.43 -6.69
N ILE A 20 2.72 -1.58 -7.11
CA ILE A 20 3.29 -2.41 -8.18
C ILE A 20 3.32 -1.64 -9.50
N GLU A 21 2.23 -0.94 -9.85
CA GLU A 21 2.16 -0.13 -11.07
C GLU A 21 3.17 1.03 -11.07
N LEU A 22 3.37 1.67 -9.90
CA LEU A 22 4.30 2.80 -9.75
C LEU A 22 5.77 2.36 -9.61
N TYR A 23 6.01 1.20 -9.01
CA TYR A 23 7.34 0.71 -8.64
C TYR A 23 7.55 -0.76 -9.07
N PRO A 24 7.45 -1.08 -10.38
CA PRO A 24 7.46 -2.47 -10.87
C PRO A 24 8.79 -3.20 -10.66
N ASP A 25 9.89 -2.48 -10.47
CA ASP A 25 11.23 -3.04 -10.29
C ASP A 25 11.65 -3.18 -8.80
N VAL A 26 10.76 -2.83 -7.87
CA VAL A 26 11.06 -2.92 -6.43
C VAL A 26 10.75 -4.32 -5.91
N ASP A 27 11.72 -4.91 -5.22
CA ASP A 27 11.51 -6.15 -4.47
C ASP A 27 10.84 -5.84 -3.12
N PRO A 28 9.55 -6.18 -2.93
CA PRO A 28 8.82 -5.89 -1.71
C PRO A 28 9.41 -6.60 -0.49
N LEU A 29 10.17 -7.69 -0.62
CA LEU A 29 10.84 -8.36 0.50
C LEU A 29 11.98 -7.54 1.11
N THR A 30 12.53 -6.61 0.35
CA THR A 30 13.63 -5.73 0.78
C THR A 30 13.17 -4.35 1.22
N LEU A 31 11.92 -4.00 0.93
CA LEU A 31 11.32 -2.72 1.25
C LEU A 31 11.10 -2.58 2.76
N ASN A 32 11.54 -1.47 3.34
CA ASN A 32 11.29 -1.19 4.76
C ASN A 32 9.94 -0.48 4.95
N PHE A 33 9.36 -0.62 6.14
CA PHE A 33 8.06 -0.03 6.45
C PHE A 33 8.01 1.50 6.46
N THR A 34 9.15 2.17 6.64
CA THR A 34 9.17 3.65 6.60
C THR A 34 8.95 4.13 5.17
N ASP A 35 9.66 3.53 4.21
CA ASP A 35 9.52 3.84 2.79
C ASP A 35 8.16 3.38 2.27
N LEU A 36 7.72 2.17 2.61
CA LEU A 36 6.39 1.68 2.26
C LEU A 36 5.30 2.63 2.74
N ARG A 37 5.33 3.05 4.01
CA ARG A 37 4.37 4.00 4.56
C ARG A 37 4.39 5.31 3.77
N GLN A 38 5.56 5.84 3.46
CA GLN A 38 5.68 7.09 2.72
C GLN A 38 5.06 6.96 1.32
N TRP A 39 5.33 5.87 0.61
CA TRP A 39 4.75 5.65 -0.72
C TRP A 39 3.24 5.53 -0.70
N VAL A 40 2.66 4.85 0.31
CA VAL A 40 1.20 4.79 0.48
C VAL A 40 0.59 6.17 0.70
N LEU A 41 1.24 7.00 1.53
CA LEU A 41 0.79 8.38 1.77
C LEU A 41 0.89 9.28 0.54
N ASP A 42 1.81 8.98 -0.38
CA ASP A 42 2.03 9.72 -1.62
C ASP A 42 1.11 9.26 -2.77
N LEU A 43 0.32 8.19 -2.59
CA LEU A 43 -0.65 7.74 -3.59
C LEU A 43 -1.76 8.79 -3.76
N GLU A 44 -2.02 9.20 -5.01
CA GLU A 44 -3.04 10.21 -5.33
C GLU A 44 -4.45 9.80 -4.83
N ARG A 45 -4.75 8.50 -4.84
CA ARG A 45 -6.04 7.96 -4.42
C ARG A 45 -6.11 7.62 -2.92
N PHE A 46 -5.03 7.78 -2.16
CA PHE A 46 -5.03 7.52 -0.73
C PHE A 46 -5.76 8.62 0.06
N ASN A 47 -6.66 8.21 0.95
CA ASN A 47 -7.54 9.13 1.65
C ASN A 47 -7.86 8.66 3.08
N ASP A 48 -6.87 8.18 3.83
CA ASP A 48 -7.02 7.84 5.25
C ASP A 48 -6.15 8.71 6.15
N ASP A 49 -6.35 8.61 7.46
CA ASP A 49 -5.52 9.30 8.43
C ASP A 49 -4.10 8.67 8.50
N PRO A 50 -3.02 9.43 8.30
CA PRO A 50 -1.65 8.92 8.44
C PRO A 50 -1.30 8.33 9.82
N ALA A 51 -2.09 8.60 10.85
CA ALA A 51 -1.95 8.06 12.21
C ALA A 51 -2.65 6.70 12.38
N HIS A 52 -3.50 6.28 11.43
CA HIS A 52 -4.14 4.96 11.44
C HIS A 52 -3.25 3.84 10.89
N CYS A 53 -1.97 4.12 10.59
CA CYS A 53 -1.01 3.09 10.20
C CYS A 53 -0.30 2.48 11.43
N GLY A 54 -0.23 1.15 11.46
CA GLY A 54 0.65 0.39 12.36
C GLY A 54 1.38 -0.70 11.58
N GLU A 55 2.34 -1.38 12.22
CA GLU A 55 3.18 -2.38 11.55
C GLU A 55 2.37 -3.47 10.86
N ARG A 56 1.27 -3.94 11.47
CA ARG A 56 0.40 -4.98 10.86
C ARG A 56 -0.30 -4.54 9.58
N VAL A 57 -0.61 -3.25 9.44
CA VAL A 57 -1.21 -2.71 8.22
C VAL A 57 -0.18 -2.70 7.10
N LEU A 58 1.03 -2.24 7.41
CA LEU A 58 2.13 -2.18 6.44
C LEU A 58 2.60 -3.58 6.05
N GLU A 59 2.61 -4.52 6.99
CA GLU A 59 2.84 -5.94 6.75
C GLU A 59 1.77 -6.52 5.81
N ALA A 60 0.48 -6.23 6.03
CA ALA A 60 -0.59 -6.71 5.14
C ALA A 60 -0.45 -6.18 3.71
N ILE A 61 -0.05 -4.91 3.54
CA ILE A 61 0.22 -4.31 2.23
C ILE A 61 1.45 -4.97 1.58
N GLN A 62 2.54 -5.14 2.32
CA GLN A 62 3.75 -5.78 1.80
C GLN A 62 3.51 -7.24 1.40
N LEU A 63 2.74 -7.99 2.19
CA LEU A 63 2.36 -9.38 1.86
C LEU A 63 1.47 -9.45 0.62
N ALA A 64 0.51 -8.54 0.47
CA ALA A 64 -0.31 -8.47 -0.74
C ALA A 64 0.53 -8.13 -1.98
N TRP A 65 1.53 -7.25 -1.84
CA TRP A 65 2.46 -6.97 -2.93
C TRP A 65 3.27 -8.21 -3.30
N ILE A 66 3.84 -8.91 -2.32
CA ILE A 66 4.60 -10.15 -2.56
C ILE A 66 3.74 -11.20 -3.28
N ASP A 67 2.49 -11.40 -2.87
CA ASP A 67 1.56 -12.38 -3.45
C ASP A 67 1.23 -12.08 -4.91
N GLU A 68 1.07 -10.80 -5.27
CA GLU A 68 0.75 -10.39 -6.64
C GLU A 68 1.99 -10.26 -7.55
N ALA A 69 3.19 -10.17 -6.99
CA ALA A 69 4.45 -10.07 -7.74
C ALA A 69 5.13 -11.43 -8.01
N ASP A 70 4.65 -12.51 -7.39
CA ASP A 70 5.06 -13.91 -7.67
C ASP A 70 4.40 -14.48 -8.93
#